data_AF-A0A2I0A5G4-F1
#
_entry.id   AF-A0A2I0A5G4-F1
#
_cell.length_a   1.000
_cell.length_b   1.000
_cell.length_c   1.000
_cell.angle_alpha   90.00
_cell.angle_beta   90.00
_cell.angle_gamma   90.00
#
_symmetry.space_group_name_H-M   'P 1'
#
loop_
_entity.id
_entity.type
_entity.pdbx_description
1 polymer ?
#
loop_
_entity_poly.entity_id
_entity_poly.type
_entity_poly.pdbx_seq_one_letter_code
_entity_poly.pdbx_strand_id
1 'polypeptide(L)'
;MKILKGYVRNRYRPEACMIENYVAEEAVEFCNEYLHNINPIGVPIDHTTVDKYGRGITSGKSNVVDINMLRQAHLYILRNSVVVDSYIEEHKEQLRSENSLNARNEIWIQNKHIKEFIEWFVSYITCIHLIICNEKYLIITNNRKFY
;
A
#
# COMPACT_ATOMS: atom_id res chain seq x y z
N MET A 1 -14.04 -34.48 46.82
CA MET A 1 -12.68 -34.30 46.25
C MET A 1 -12.50 -35.06 44.92
N LYS A 2 -13.45 -34.95 43.98
CA LYS A 2 -13.37 -35.62 42.67
C LYS A 2 -12.73 -34.74 41.58
N ILE A 3 -12.87 -33.42 41.72
CA ILE A 3 -12.45 -32.41 40.72
C ILE A 3 -10.91 -32.32 40.64
N LEU A 4 -10.21 -32.25 41.78
CA LEU A 4 -8.75 -32.16 41.82
C LEU A 4 -8.01 -33.33 41.14
N LYS A 5 -8.61 -34.51 41.11
CA LYS A 5 -8.03 -35.67 40.42
C LYS A 5 -8.02 -35.49 38.89
N GLY A 6 -8.90 -34.67 38.34
CA GLY A 6 -8.95 -34.34 36.92
C GLY A 6 -7.81 -33.42 36.47
N TYR A 7 -7.23 -32.64 37.39
CA TYR A 7 -6.13 -31.72 37.08
C TYR A 7 -4.74 -32.37 37.11
N VAL A 8 -4.61 -33.60 37.63
CA VAL A 8 -3.32 -34.30 37.68
C VAL A 8 -3.00 -34.94 36.33
N ARG A 9 -2.49 -34.14 35.38
CA ARG A 9 -1.98 -34.61 34.09
C ARG A 9 -0.56 -35.18 34.18
N ASN A 10 0.26 -34.64 35.09
CA ASN A 10 1.61 -35.11 35.39
C ASN A 10 1.68 -35.71 36.80
N ARG A 11 1.83 -37.04 36.89
CA ARG A 11 1.91 -37.75 38.18
C ARG A 11 3.26 -37.61 38.90
N TYR A 12 4.32 -37.16 38.21
CA TYR A 12 5.63 -36.95 38.82
C TYR A 12 5.65 -35.71 39.72
N ARG A 13 4.76 -34.73 39.46
CA ARG A 13 4.57 -33.52 40.28
C ARG A 13 3.07 -33.17 40.39
N PRO A 14 2.29 -33.94 41.15
CA PRO A 14 0.84 -33.84 41.15
C PRO A 14 0.34 -32.49 41.67
N GLU A 15 0.98 -31.93 42.70
CA GLU A 15 0.58 -30.64 43.29
C GLU A 15 0.78 -29.47 42.33
N ALA A 16 1.96 -29.36 41.73
CA ALA A 16 2.24 -28.33 40.73
C ALA A 16 1.30 -28.45 39.52
N CYS A 17 1.06 -29.67 39.05
CA CYS A 17 0.15 -29.92 37.94
C CYS A 17 -1.31 -29.52 38.27
N MET A 18 -1.76 -29.74 39.51
CA MET A 18 -3.09 -29.30 39.93
C MET A 18 -3.20 -27.77 39.92
N ILE A 19 -2.19 -27.07 40.44
CA ILE A 19 -2.19 -25.60 40.49
C ILE A 19 -2.17 -25.01 39.08
N GLU A 20 -1.31 -25.51 38.20
CA GLU A 20 -1.20 -25.03 36.82
C GLU A 20 -2.52 -25.14 36.05
N ASN A 21 -3.20 -26.29 36.14
CA ASN A 21 -4.47 -26.47 35.44
C ASN A 21 -5.60 -25.66 36.07
N TYR A 22 -5.62 -25.50 37.39
CA TYR A 22 -6.59 -24.64 38.06
C TYR A 22 -6.43 -23.17 37.64
N VAL A 23 -5.20 -22.66 37.63
CA VAL A 23 -4.90 -21.29 37.19
C VAL A 23 -5.27 -21.10 35.71
N ALA A 24 -5.04 -22.10 34.86
CA ALA A 24 -5.43 -22.04 33.46
C ALA A 24 -6.95 -21.99 33.28
N GLU A 25 -7.71 -22.77 34.07
CA GLU A 25 -9.17 -22.75 34.03
C GLU A 25 -9.74 -21.42 34.50
N GLU A 26 -9.28 -20.90 35.65
CA GLU A 26 -9.67 -19.59 36.17
C GLU A 26 -9.33 -18.45 35.18
N ALA A 27 -8.17 -18.51 34.52
CA ALA A 27 -7.81 -17.53 33.51
C ALA A 27 -8.75 -17.58 32.29
N VAL A 28 -9.18 -18.77 31.87
CA VAL A 28 -10.14 -18.94 30.77
C VAL A 28 -11.53 -18.45 31.17
N GLU A 29 -12.00 -18.81 32.36
CA GLU A 29 -13.29 -18.33 32.90
C GLU A 29 -13.32 -16.80 33.02
N PHE A 30 -12.25 -16.22 33.57
CA PHE A 30 -12.08 -14.77 33.64
C PHE A 30 -12.09 -14.13 32.24
N CYS A 31 -11.35 -14.68 31.28
CA CYS A 31 -11.36 -14.19 29.91
C CYS A 31 -12.73 -14.31 29.26
N ASN A 32 -13.47 -15.37 29.54
CA ASN A 32 -14.79 -15.61 28.98
C ASN A 32 -15.83 -14.62 29.53
N GLU A 33 -15.75 -14.27 30.81
CA GLU A 33 -16.58 -13.22 31.43
C GLU A 33 -16.18 -11.82 30.95
N TYR A 34 -14.88 -11.52 30.91
CA TYR A 34 -14.34 -10.22 30.50
C TYR A 34 -14.54 -9.94 29.00
N LEU A 35 -14.39 -10.96 28.16
CA LEU A 35 -14.49 -10.87 26.69
C LEU A 35 -15.86 -11.35 26.17
N HIS A 36 -16.88 -11.47 27.03
CA HIS A 36 -18.20 -12.01 26.66
C HIS A 36 -18.87 -11.25 25.49
N ASN A 37 -18.39 -10.04 25.15
CA ASN A 37 -18.88 -9.21 24.06
C ASN A 37 -17.86 -9.00 22.91
N ILE A 38 -16.75 -9.74 22.87
CA ILE A 38 -15.72 -9.61 21.83
C ILE A 38 -15.72 -10.87 20.97
N ASN A 39 -15.88 -10.70 19.65
CA ASN A 39 -15.77 -11.82 18.71
C ASN A 39 -14.34 -12.39 18.76
N PRO A 40 -14.16 -13.68 19.03
CA PRO A 40 -12.83 -14.29 19.04
C PRO A 40 -12.21 -14.23 17.65
N ILE A 41 -11.03 -13.62 17.54
CA ILE A 41 -10.29 -13.55 16.28
C ILE A 41 -9.58 -14.90 16.08
N GLY A 42 -9.89 -15.58 14.98
CA GLY A 42 -9.18 -16.80 14.56
C GLY A 42 -9.73 -18.13 15.10
N VAL A 43 -10.86 -18.13 15.80
CA VAL A 43 -11.57 -19.35 16.20
C VAL A 43 -12.75 -19.58 15.24
N PRO A 44 -12.91 -20.78 14.64
CA PRO A 44 -14.09 -21.10 13.84
C PRO A 44 -15.34 -21.04 14.73
N ILE A 45 -16.24 -20.11 14.46
CA ILE A 45 -17.53 -20.02 15.14
C ILE A 45 -18.46 -21.04 14.48
N ASP A 46 -19.08 -21.92 15.29
CA ASP A 46 -20.14 -22.81 14.83
C ASP A 46 -21.34 -21.96 14.36
N HIS A 47 -21.63 -22.05 13.06
CA HIS A 47 -22.62 -21.24 12.33
C HIS A 47 -24.08 -21.50 12.73
N THR A 48 -24.32 -22.34 13.74
CA THR A 48 -25.68 -22.67 14.19
C THR A 48 -26.32 -21.54 15.01
N THR A 49 -25.54 -20.57 15.50
CA THR A 49 -26.08 -19.39 16.18
C THR A 49 -26.24 -18.22 15.22
N VAL A 50 -27.49 -17.78 15.04
CA VAL A 50 -27.88 -16.67 14.16
C VAL A 50 -27.00 -15.44 14.41
N ASP A 51 -26.26 -15.05 13.37
CA ASP A 51 -25.41 -13.86 13.30
C ASP A 51 -26.11 -12.61 13.86
N LYS A 52 -25.84 -12.26 15.11
CA LYS A 52 -26.24 -10.97 15.70
C LYS A 52 -25.18 -9.88 15.51
N TYR A 53 -23.99 -10.22 15.04
CA TYR A 53 -22.85 -9.31 15.03
C TYR A 53 -22.01 -9.42 13.76
N GLY A 54 -22.59 -8.97 12.64
CA GLY A 54 -21.84 -8.50 11.48
C GLY A 54 -21.14 -9.60 10.68
N ARG A 55 -21.37 -9.56 9.37
CA ARG A 55 -20.67 -10.37 8.37
C ARG A 55 -19.15 -10.25 8.59
N GLY A 56 -18.46 -11.36 8.81
CA GLY A 56 -16.99 -11.37 8.87
C GLY A 56 -16.39 -10.71 7.64
N ILE A 57 -15.21 -10.09 7.79
CA ILE A 57 -14.47 -9.48 6.67
C ILE A 57 -14.12 -10.61 5.70
N THR A 58 -14.97 -10.81 4.69
CA THR A 58 -14.75 -11.76 3.61
C THR A 58 -13.38 -11.47 3.00
N SER A 59 -12.55 -12.51 2.85
CA SER A 59 -11.23 -12.44 2.22
C SER A 59 -11.22 -11.41 1.10
N GLY A 60 -10.42 -10.36 1.27
CA GLY A 60 -10.36 -9.22 0.35
C GLY A 60 -10.19 -9.72 -1.07
N LYS A 61 -11.15 -9.40 -1.94
CA LYS A 61 -11.00 -9.64 -3.38
C LYS A 61 -9.86 -8.72 -3.86
N SER A 62 -8.78 -9.32 -4.34
CA SER A 62 -7.74 -8.58 -5.04
C SER A 62 -8.35 -8.01 -6.32
N ASN A 63 -8.63 -6.71 -6.32
CA ASN A 63 -8.99 -6.00 -7.52
C ASN A 63 -7.69 -5.62 -8.23
N VAL A 64 -7.44 -6.24 -9.38
CA VAL A 64 -6.36 -5.79 -10.27
C VAL A 64 -6.78 -4.42 -10.80
N VAL A 65 -6.01 -3.39 -10.47
CA VAL A 65 -6.26 -2.02 -10.93
C VAL A 65 -6.03 -1.96 -12.43
N ASP A 66 -7.04 -1.51 -13.19
CA ASP A 66 -6.91 -1.29 -14.62
C ASP A 66 -5.84 -0.22 -14.93
N ILE A 67 -5.03 -0.45 -15.96
CA ILE A 67 -3.95 0.44 -16.36
C ILE A 67 -4.50 1.83 -16.71
N ASN A 68 -5.69 1.93 -17.30
CA ASN A 68 -6.29 3.23 -17.60
C ASN A 68 -6.68 3.99 -16.34
N MET A 69 -7.20 3.27 -15.34
CA MET A 69 -7.56 3.84 -14.04
C MET A 69 -6.31 4.34 -13.30
N LEU A 70 -5.19 3.59 -13.39
CA LEU A 70 -3.90 4.03 -12.87
C LEU A 70 -3.38 5.28 -13.59
N ARG A 71 -3.47 5.33 -14.93
CA ARG A 71 -3.08 6.52 -15.72
C ARG A 71 -3.91 7.74 -15.34
N GLN A 72 -5.22 7.59 -15.16
CA GLN A 72 -6.09 8.68 -14.71
C GLN A 72 -5.72 9.17 -13.31
N ALA A 73 -5.43 8.28 -12.37
CA ALA A 73 -4.97 8.64 -11.03
C ALA A 73 -3.64 9.41 -11.08
N HIS A 74 -2.68 8.96 -11.88
CA HIS A 74 -1.41 9.66 -12.07
C HIS A 74 -1.61 11.05 -12.68
N LEU A 75 -2.42 11.18 -13.75
CA LEU A 75 -2.73 12.48 -14.35
C LEU A 75 -3.39 13.42 -13.35
N TYR A 76 -4.32 12.91 -12.53
CA TYR A 76 -4.98 13.71 -11.51
C TYR A 76 -3.98 14.26 -10.49
N ILE A 77 -3.10 13.40 -9.95
CA ILE A 77 -2.09 13.83 -8.98
C ILE A 77 -1.12 14.85 -9.59
N LEU A 78 -0.61 14.58 -10.80
CA LEU A 78 0.33 15.46 -11.48
C LEU A 78 -0.29 16.83 -11.77
N ARG A 79 -1.54 16.88 -12.23
CA ARG A 79 -2.24 18.13 -12.53
C ARG A 79 -2.52 18.99 -11.28
N ASN A 80 -2.67 18.36 -10.11
CA ASN A 80 -2.90 19.09 -8.86
C ASN A 80 -1.59 19.48 -8.14
N SER A 81 -0.44 19.18 -8.74
CA SER A 81 0.86 19.51 -8.15
C SER A 81 1.43 20.78 -8.78
N VAL A 82 1.60 21.82 -7.98
CA VAL A 82 2.20 23.10 -8.39
C VAL A 82 3.63 22.96 -8.94
N VAL A 83 4.34 21.90 -8.54
CA VAL A 83 5.71 21.63 -9.01
C VAL A 83 5.70 21.17 -10.47
N VAL A 84 4.58 20.62 -10.95
CA VAL A 84 4.47 20.01 -12.28
C VAL A 84 3.99 21.04 -13.32
N ASP A 85 3.42 22.17 -12.89
CA ASP A 85 2.86 23.21 -13.77
C ASP A 85 3.85 23.70 -14.84
N SER A 86 5.12 23.90 -14.48
CA SER A 86 6.15 24.32 -15.43
C SER A 86 6.35 23.30 -16.57
N TYR A 87 6.33 22.02 -16.23
CA TYR A 87 6.50 20.92 -17.20
C TYR A 87 5.25 20.72 -18.06
N ILE A 88 4.07 21.04 -17.50
CA ILE A 88 2.81 21.02 -18.26
C ILE A 88 2.87 22.05 -19.38
N GLU A 89 3.31 23.28 -19.08
CA GLU A 89 3.44 24.33 -20.09
C GLU A 89 4.56 24.04 -21.08
N GLU A 90 5.71 23.54 -20.63
CA GLU A 90 6.82 23.13 -21.50
C GLU A 90 6.38 22.07 -22.52
N HIS A 91 5.64 21.04 -22.07
CA HIS A 91 5.13 20.01 -22.98
C HIS A 91 4.14 20.59 -24.00
N LYS A 92 3.26 21.51 -23.58
CA LYS A 92 2.31 22.18 -24.52
C LYS A 92 3.05 23.04 -25.53
N GLU A 93 4.09 23.76 -25.13
CA GLU A 93 4.93 24.55 -26.04
C GLU A 93 5.68 23.66 -27.03
N GLN A 94 6.22 22.54 -26.56
CA GLN A 94 6.85 21.55 -27.43
C GLN A 94 5.84 21.05 -28.48
N LEU A 95 4.61 20.68 -28.07
CA LEU A 95 3.55 20.27 -28.99
C LEU A 95 3.20 21.36 -30.02
N ARG A 96 3.18 22.64 -29.61
CA ARG A 96 2.97 23.78 -30.51
C ARG A 96 4.10 23.93 -31.52
N SER A 97 5.34 23.74 -31.08
CA SER A 97 6.53 23.88 -31.94
C SER A 97 6.64 22.76 -32.98
N GLU A 98 6.38 21.51 -32.59
CA GLU A 98 6.47 20.34 -33.45
C GLU A 98 5.30 20.24 -34.44
N ASN A 99 4.14 20.83 -34.11
CA ASN A 99 2.92 20.70 -34.90
C ASN A 99 2.40 22.09 -35.30
N SER A 100 3.15 22.77 -36.17
CA SER A 100 2.85 24.14 -36.62
C SER A 100 1.43 24.33 -37.17
N LEU A 101 0.88 23.32 -37.85
CA LEU A 101 -0.50 23.33 -38.38
C LEU A 101 -1.56 23.38 -37.27
N ASN A 102 -1.29 22.75 -36.13
CA ASN A 102 -2.19 22.68 -34.98
C ASN A 102 -1.78 23.61 -33.83
N ALA A 103 -0.75 24.44 -34.01
CA ALA A 103 -0.17 25.27 -32.95
C ALA A 103 -1.17 26.26 -32.32
N ARG A 104 -2.20 26.66 -33.07
CA ARG A 104 -3.29 27.53 -32.58
C ARG A 104 -4.52 26.77 -32.08
N ASN A 105 -4.55 25.44 -32.26
CA ASN A 105 -5.69 24.61 -31.87
C ASN A 105 -5.51 24.12 -30.43
N GLU A 106 -5.96 24.95 -29.48
CA GLU A 106 -5.85 24.63 -28.06
C GLU A 106 -6.54 23.32 -27.68
N ILE A 107 -7.69 22.99 -28.27
CA ILE A 107 -8.40 21.73 -27.98
C ILE A 107 -7.53 20.54 -28.39
N TRP A 108 -6.91 20.60 -29.57
CA TRP A 108 -6.02 19.56 -30.04
C TRP A 108 -4.78 19.43 -29.14
N ILE A 109 -4.18 20.56 -28.74
CA ILE A 109 -3.03 20.59 -27.84
C ILE A 109 -3.38 19.96 -26.49
N GLN A 110 -4.52 20.34 -25.87
CA GLN A 110 -4.95 19.77 -24.60
C GLN A 110 -5.19 18.26 -24.71
N ASN A 111 -5.89 17.81 -25.75
CA ASN A 111 -6.17 16.39 -25.94
C ASN A 111 -4.90 15.56 -26.16
N LYS A 112 -3.95 16.09 -26.94
CA LYS A 112 -2.68 15.43 -27.19
C LYS A 112 -1.80 15.41 -25.94
N HIS A 113 -1.73 16.54 -25.23
CA HIS A 113 -1.07 16.65 -23.94
C HIS A 113 -1.60 15.60 -22.95
N ILE A 114 -2.92 15.52 -22.72
CA ILE A 114 -3.51 14.54 -21.79
C ILE A 114 -3.11 13.10 -22.13
N LYS A 115 -3.00 12.79 -23.43
CA LYS A 115 -2.66 11.45 -23.91
C LYS A 115 -1.18 11.10 -23.73
N GLU A 116 -0.28 12.04 -24.01
CA GLU A 116 1.16 11.79 -24.14
C GLU A 116 1.97 12.27 -22.93
N PHE A 117 1.41 13.12 -22.07
CA PHE A 117 2.16 13.81 -21.01
C PHE A 117 2.86 12.87 -20.02
N ILE A 118 2.24 11.77 -19.59
CA ILE A 118 2.91 10.86 -18.64
C ILE A 118 4.18 10.26 -19.24
N GLU A 119 4.09 9.77 -20.47
CA GLU A 119 5.23 9.13 -21.15
C GLU A 119 6.31 10.15 -21.46
N TRP A 120 5.90 11.33 -21.93
CA TRP A 120 6.80 12.47 -22.14
C TRP A 120 7.51 12.87 -20.85
N PHE A 121 6.78 13.03 -19.74
CA PHE A 121 7.31 13.48 -18.46
C PHE A 121 8.33 12.49 -17.87
N VAL A 122 8.04 11.19 -17.93
CA VAL A 122 8.98 10.15 -17.49
C VAL A 122 10.26 10.18 -18.33
N SER A 123 10.13 10.29 -19.65
CA SER A 123 11.28 10.38 -20.56
C SER A 123 12.12 11.63 -20.28
N TYR A 124 11.46 12.78 -20.11
CA TYR A 124 12.08 14.07 -19.84
C TYR A 124 12.91 14.04 -18.55
N ILE A 125 12.32 13.58 -17.44
CA ILE A 125 13.01 13.48 -16.15
C ILE A 125 14.17 12.48 -16.22
N THR A 126 13.99 11.36 -16.91
CA THR A 126 15.05 10.36 -17.08
C THR A 126 16.23 10.93 -17.89
N CYS A 127 15.96 11.68 -18.96
CA CYS A 127 16.98 12.38 -19.74
C CYS A 127 17.73 13.41 -18.88
N ILE A 128 17.02 14.26 -18.13
CA ILE A 128 17.66 15.22 -17.22
C ILE A 128 18.56 14.50 -16.22
N HIS A 129 18.09 13.41 -15.62
CA HIS A 129 18.86 12.64 -14.67
C HIS A 129 20.15 12.08 -15.30
N LEU A 130 20.07 11.53 -16.51
CA LEU A 130 21.22 11.04 -17.26
C LEU A 130 22.22 12.14 -17.59
N ILE A 131 21.74 13.33 -18.01
CA ILE A 131 22.60 14.48 -18.32
C ILE A 131 23.35 14.92 -17.06
N ILE A 132 22.64 15.10 -15.94
CA ILE A 132 23.26 15.52 -14.67
C ILE A 132 24.27 14.47 -14.18
N CYS A 133 23.94 13.18 -14.30
CA CYS A 133 24.86 12.11 -13.91
C CYS A 133 26.12 12.08 -14.80
N ASN A 134 25.97 12.29 -16.11
CA ASN A 134 27.09 12.37 -17.03
C ASN A 134 27.96 13.60 -16.78
N GLU A 135 27.38 14.78 -16.56
CA GLU A 135 28.15 15.98 -16.21
C GLU A 135 28.91 15.80 -14.89
N LYS A 136 28.26 15.26 -13.85
CA LYS A 136 28.93 14.94 -12.58
C LYS A 136 30.09 13.97 -12.78
N TYR A 137 29.92 12.93 -13.60
CA TYR A 137 30.98 11.99 -13.92
C TYR A 137 32.15 12.66 -14.68
N LEU A 138 31.85 13.55 -15.62
CA LEU A 138 32.85 14.32 -16.36
C LEU A 138 33.65 15.26 -15.43
N ILE A 139 32.98 15.91 -14.48
CA ILE A 139 33.62 16.79 -13.48
C ILE A 139 34.54 15.97 -12.56
N ILE A 140 34.08 14.81 -12.08
CA ILE A 140 34.88 13.92 -11.22
C ILE A 140 36.11 13.37 -11.96
N THR A 141 35.94 12.96 -13.22
CA THR A 141 37.04 12.40 -14.02
C THR A 141 38.05 13.47 -14.46
N ASN A 142 37.61 14.69 -14.74
CA ASN A 142 38.52 15.80 -15.05
C ASN A 142 39.28 16.28 -13.81
N ASN A 143 38.67 16.30 -12.63
CA ASN A 143 39.36 16.65 -11.38
C ASN A 143 40.35 15.58 -10.91
N ARG A 144 40.25 14.34 -11.37
CA ARG A 144 41.25 13.27 -11.10
C ARG A 144 42.48 13.32 -12.02
N LYS A 145 42.50 14.14 -13.07
CA LYS A 145 43.67 14.30 -13.95
C LYS A 145 44.67 15.37 -13.48
N PHE A 146 44.43 16.01 -12.34
CA PHE A 146 45.26 17.09 -11.80
C PHE A 146 45.97 16.76 -10.46
N TYR A 147 46.10 15.48 -10.11
CA TYR A 147 46.95 15.02 -9.01
C TYR A 147 47.89 13.92 -9.49
#